data_AF-A0AAW2AWS0-F1
#
_entry.id   AF-A0AAW2AWS0-F1
#
_cell.length_a   1.000
_cell.length_b   1.000
_cell.length_c   1.000
_cell.angle_alpha   90.00
_cell.angle_beta   90.00
_cell.angle_gamma   90.00
#
_symmetry.space_group_name_H-M   'P 1'
#
loop_
_entity.id
_entity.type
_entity.pdbx_description
1 polymer ?
#
loop_
_entity_poly.entity_id
_entity_poly.type
_entity_poly.pdbx_seq_one_letter_code
_entity_poly.pdbx_strand_id
1 'polypeptide(L)'
;MSQPETNEGILPFSDPVYVKAAVLDPAFGFIWIEHNVLVDDKLKEQLTMEVKNLILQEAEHTNMEQTGHGDEEEQIKGDETGLFLYHKKQKKSTHFSPAAQLNHYLDNCDGQNCLLFWGMNKEKMPSLFQIAMRVLAVPASSAPVERVFSHGGIIMRPHRSQLSAIVLANLIFCKCNTF
;
A
#
# COMPACT_ATOMS: atom_id res chain seq x y z
N MET A 1 -32.00 13.81 25.82
CA MET A 1 -30.60 14.20 26.03
C MET A 1 -29.75 12.97 25.79
N SER A 2 -29.31 12.78 24.55
CA SER A 2 -28.37 11.72 24.21
C SER A 2 -27.00 12.16 24.72
N GLN A 3 -26.34 11.31 25.48
CA GLN A 3 -24.98 11.56 25.96
C GLN A 3 -24.04 11.69 24.76
N PRO A 4 -23.05 12.61 24.80
CA PRO A 4 -22.01 12.63 23.79
C PRO A 4 -21.15 11.40 24.02
N GLU A 5 -21.04 10.53 23.02
CA GLU A 5 -20.03 9.48 23.04
C GLU A 5 -18.66 10.16 23.11
N THR A 6 -17.98 9.96 24.23
CA THR A 6 -16.58 10.31 24.40
C THR A 6 -15.80 9.43 23.43
N ASN A 7 -15.52 9.98 22.25
CA ASN A 7 -14.54 9.45 21.31
C ASN A 7 -13.18 9.56 22.01
N GLU A 8 -12.85 8.58 22.87
CA GLU A 8 -11.55 8.49 23.52
C GLU A 8 -10.47 8.63 22.44
N GLY A 9 -9.58 9.59 22.67
CA GLY A 9 -8.75 10.19 21.63
C GLY A 9 -7.97 9.17 20.82
N ILE A 10 -8.49 8.84 19.63
CA ILE A 10 -7.71 8.24 18.57
C ILE A 10 -6.60 9.25 18.26
N LEU A 11 -5.38 8.93 18.69
CA LEU A 11 -4.24 9.79 18.41
C LEU A 11 -4.09 9.86 16.89
N PRO A 12 -3.79 11.05 16.33
CA PRO A 12 -3.43 11.11 14.93
C PRO A 12 -2.25 10.16 14.71
N PHE A 13 -2.33 9.34 13.66
CA PHE A 13 -1.33 8.32 13.30
C PHE A 13 -1.28 7.08 14.21
N SER A 14 -2.34 6.75 14.96
CA SER A 14 -2.45 5.46 15.68
C SER A 14 -2.52 4.23 14.77
N ASP A 15 -2.81 4.40 13.48
CA ASP A 15 -2.93 3.28 12.56
C ASP A 15 -1.54 2.67 12.24
N PRO A 16 -1.36 1.34 12.39
CA PRO A 16 -0.12 0.65 12.05
C PRO A 16 0.37 0.89 10.62
N VAL A 17 -0.51 1.28 9.69
CA VAL A 17 -0.15 1.60 8.30
C VAL A 17 0.94 2.65 8.21
N TYR A 18 0.92 3.67 9.07
CA TYR A 18 1.91 4.76 9.03
C TYR A 18 3.29 4.28 9.45
N VAL A 19 3.35 3.43 10.47
CA VAL A 19 4.60 2.86 10.98
C VAL A 19 5.20 1.89 9.96
N LYS A 20 4.37 1.05 9.34
CA LYS A 20 4.79 0.15 8.26
C LYS A 20 5.29 0.94 7.04
N ALA A 21 4.56 2.00 6.63
CA ALA A 21 4.96 2.84 5.51
C ALA A 21 6.30 3.54 5.75
N ALA A 22 6.52 4.08 6.96
CA ALA A 22 7.79 4.72 7.32
C ALA A 22 8.97 3.73 7.25
N VAL A 23 8.79 2.50 7.72
CA VAL A 23 9.84 1.47 7.68
C VAL A 23 10.05 0.91 6.28
N LEU A 24 9.01 0.80 5.46
CA LEU A 24 9.10 0.28 4.09
C LEU A 24 9.49 1.34 3.06
N ASP A 25 9.65 2.60 3.46
CA ASP A 25 10.27 3.63 2.63
C ASP A 25 11.81 3.48 2.70
N PRO A 26 12.48 3.12 1.59
CA PRO A 26 13.93 2.95 1.55
C PRO A 26 14.74 4.19 1.92
N ALA A 27 14.12 5.38 1.90
CA ALA A 27 14.75 6.62 2.31
C ALA A 27 14.68 6.88 3.82
N PHE A 28 13.75 6.24 4.53
CA PHE A 28 13.52 6.45 5.96
C PHE A 28 13.88 5.23 6.81
N GLY A 29 13.39 4.04 6.47
CA GLY A 29 13.65 2.82 7.24
C GLY A 29 13.42 2.99 8.75
N PHE A 30 14.43 2.63 9.56
CA PHE A 30 14.42 2.80 11.02
C PHE A 30 15.07 4.09 11.53
N ILE A 31 15.53 4.98 10.64
CA ILE A 31 16.22 6.23 11.00
C ILE A 31 15.38 7.04 12.00
N TRP A 32 14.05 7.04 11.84
CA TRP A 32 13.16 7.78 12.73
C TRP A 32 13.12 7.24 14.17
N ILE A 33 13.30 5.92 14.37
CA ILE A 33 13.36 5.32 15.72
C ILE A 33 14.65 5.76 16.41
N GLU A 34 15.76 5.74 15.68
CA GLU A 34 17.06 6.09 16.23
C GLU A 34 17.15 7.57 16.61
N HIS A 35 16.69 8.45 15.71
CA HIS A 35 16.90 9.89 15.82
C HIS A 35 15.74 10.68 16.44
N ASN A 36 14.49 10.26 16.27
CA ASN A 36 13.32 11.07 16.67
C ASN A 36 12.61 10.54 17.93
N VAL A 37 12.84 9.29 18.30
CA VAL A 37 12.21 8.70 19.50
C VAL A 37 13.09 8.95 20.72
N LEU A 38 12.60 9.81 21.63
CA LEU A 38 13.30 10.23 22.85
C LEU A 38 13.06 9.26 24.02
N VAL A 39 13.36 7.98 23.81
CA VAL A 39 13.22 6.91 24.82
C VAL A 39 14.51 6.14 25.00
N ASP A 40 14.59 5.35 26.06
CA ASP A 40 15.74 4.46 26.33
C ASP A 40 16.00 3.49 25.17
N ASP A 41 17.26 3.15 24.95
CA ASP A 41 17.69 2.27 23.84
C ASP A 41 17.02 0.90 23.90
N LYS A 42 16.77 0.37 25.10
CA LYS A 42 16.03 -0.87 25.30
C LYS A 42 14.61 -0.80 24.72
N LEU A 43 13.94 0.34 24.86
CA LEU A 43 12.60 0.52 24.33
C LEU A 43 12.63 0.72 22.80
N LYS A 44 13.68 1.36 22.26
CA LYS A 44 13.90 1.44 20.80
C LYS A 44 14.08 0.07 20.16
N GLU A 45 14.84 -0.82 20.80
CA GLU A 45 14.99 -2.22 20.37
C GLU A 45 13.66 -2.96 20.39
N GLN A 46 12.89 -2.81 21.47
CA GLN A 46 11.54 -3.41 21.58
C GLN A 46 10.62 -2.92 20.47
N LEU A 47 10.58 -1.61 20.22
CA LEU A 47 9.76 -1.01 19.16
C LEU A 47 10.17 -1.54 17.78
N THR A 48 11.48 -1.62 17.52
CA THR A 48 12.01 -2.17 16.26
C THR A 48 11.53 -3.61 16.05
N MET A 49 11.59 -4.44 17.09
CA MET A 49 11.11 -5.83 17.03
C MET A 49 9.61 -5.92 16.82
N GLU A 50 8.84 -5.08 17.49
CA GLU A 50 7.38 -5.02 17.33
C GLU A 50 6.99 -4.65 15.89
N VAL A 51 7.63 -3.62 15.32
CA VAL A 51 7.36 -3.21 13.93
C VAL A 51 7.76 -4.29 12.93
N LYS A 52 8.88 -4.97 13.13
CA LYS A 52 9.26 -6.13 12.30
C LYS A 52 8.19 -7.21 12.36
N ASN A 53 7.70 -7.55 13.56
CA ASN A 53 6.66 -8.57 13.71
C ASN A 53 5.34 -8.18 13.01
N LEU A 54 4.93 -6.91 13.09
CA LEU A 54 3.74 -6.41 12.39
C LEU A 54 3.84 -6.61 10.88
N ILE A 55 5.00 -6.30 10.28
CA ILE A 55 5.23 -6.49 8.83
C ILE A 55 5.21 -7.99 8.48
N LEU A 56 5.83 -8.84 9.31
CA LEU A 56 5.89 -10.27 9.05
C LEU A 56 4.52 -10.96 9.14
N GLN A 57 3.71 -10.60 10.14
CA GLN A 57 2.35 -11.11 10.26
C GLN A 57 1.52 -10.76 9.01
N GLU A 58 1.60 -9.51 8.55
CA GLU A 58 0.89 -9.08 7.34
C GLU A 58 1.40 -9.79 6.07
N ALA A 59 2.70 -10.07 5.99
CA ALA A 59 3.27 -10.85 4.90
C ALA A 59 2.71 -12.28 4.87
N GLU A 60 2.55 -12.90 6.04
CA GLU A 60 1.97 -14.24 6.16
C GLU A 60 0.50 -14.25 5.76
N HIS A 61 -0.30 -13.29 6.23
CA HIS A 61 -1.71 -13.16 5.85
C HIS A 61 -1.88 -12.95 4.34
N THR A 62 -1.09 -12.08 3.74
CA THR A 62 -1.20 -11.79 2.30
C THR A 62 -0.81 -12.99 1.42
N ASN A 63 0.17 -13.78 1.86
CA ASN A 63 0.54 -15.04 1.18
C ASN A 63 -0.60 -16.08 1.27
N MET A 64 -1.31 -16.18 2.41
CA MET A 64 -2.42 -17.11 2.60
C MET A 64 -3.65 -16.74 1.74
N GLU A 65 -3.98 -15.46 1.63
CA GLU A 65 -5.08 -14.97 0.77
C GLU A 65 -4.84 -15.32 -0.71
N GLN A 66 -3.59 -15.35 -1.15
CA GLN A 66 -3.24 -15.71 -2.54
C GLN A 66 -3.34 -17.21 -2.82
N THR A 67 -3.23 -18.06 -1.81
CA THR A 67 -3.48 -19.51 -1.95
C THR A 67 -4.96 -19.89 -1.91
N GLY A 68 -5.85 -18.98 -1.46
CA GLY A 68 -7.29 -19.22 -1.34
C GLY A 68 -8.13 -18.84 -2.56
N HIS A 69 -7.56 -18.13 -3.54
CA HIS A 69 -8.21 -17.85 -4.83
C HIS A 69 -7.64 -18.79 -5.90
N GLY A 70 -7.83 -20.09 -5.68
CA GLY A 70 -7.64 -21.08 -6.73
C GLY A 70 -8.79 -20.95 -7.70
N ASP A 71 -8.53 -20.41 -8.89
CA ASP A 71 -9.44 -20.49 -10.02
C ASP A 71 -9.82 -21.97 -10.21
N GLU A 72 -11.10 -22.30 -10.08
CA GLU A 72 -11.64 -23.60 -10.48
C GLU A 72 -11.40 -23.73 -11.99
N GLU A 73 -10.32 -24.43 -12.38
CA GLU A 73 -10.00 -24.67 -13.79
C GLU A 73 -11.03 -25.64 -14.39
N GLU A 74 -12.09 -25.08 -14.96
CA GLU A 74 -12.92 -25.77 -15.94
C GLU A 74 -12.09 -25.98 -17.22
N GLN A 75 -11.72 -27.23 -17.50
CA GLN A 75 -10.90 -27.59 -18.65
C GLN A 75 -11.64 -27.34 -19.98
N ILE A 76 -11.46 -26.17 -20.57
CA ILE A 76 -11.86 -25.92 -21.96
C ILE A 76 -10.67 -26.27 -22.86
N LYS A 77 -10.78 -27.40 -23.57
CA LYS A 77 -9.91 -27.74 -24.72
C LYS A 77 -10.20 -26.75 -25.86
N GLY A 78 -9.30 -25.81 -26.10
CA GLY A 78 -9.41 -24.85 -27.20
C GLY A 78 -8.04 -24.35 -27.66
N ASP A 79 -7.89 -24.31 -28.98
CA ASP A 79 -6.69 -24.17 -29.78
C ASP A 79 -5.77 -22.97 -29.44
N GLU A 80 -4.47 -23.21 -29.51
CA GLU A 80 -3.40 -22.32 -29.08
C GLU A 80 -3.25 -21.11 -30.03
N THR A 81 -3.71 -19.93 -29.62
CA THR A 81 -3.28 -18.67 -30.23
C THR A 81 -2.35 -17.91 -29.28
N GLY A 82 -1.12 -17.69 -29.75
CA GLY A 82 0.03 -17.20 -29.00
C GLY A 82 -0.02 -15.71 -28.62
N LEU A 83 -1.05 -15.29 -27.87
CA LEU A 83 -1.14 -13.94 -27.30
C LEU A 83 -1.09 -13.94 -25.76
N PHE A 84 -1.38 -15.07 -25.11
CA PHE A 84 -1.42 -15.18 -23.63
C PHE A 84 -0.28 -16.00 -23.00
N LEU A 85 0.71 -16.41 -23.80
CA LEU A 85 1.92 -17.09 -23.29
C LEU A 85 2.75 -16.23 -22.32
N TYR A 86 2.59 -14.89 -22.35
CA TYR A 86 3.35 -14.00 -21.47
C TYR A 86 2.85 -13.99 -20.02
N HIS A 87 1.60 -14.38 -19.76
CA HIS A 87 1.04 -14.45 -18.41
C HIS A 87 1.31 -15.78 -17.69
N LYS A 88 1.79 -16.81 -18.41
CA LYS A 88 2.07 -18.14 -17.86
C LYS A 88 3.57 -18.41 -17.72
N LYS A 89 4.28 -17.45 -17.12
CA LYS A 89 5.66 -17.66 -16.66
C LYS A 89 5.79 -17.20 -15.21
N GLN A 90 4.97 -17.79 -14.33
CA GLN A 90 5.33 -17.86 -12.91
C GLN A 90 6.55 -18.78 -12.79
N LYS A 91 7.73 -18.19 -13.01
CA LYS A 91 9.01 -18.81 -12.66
C LYS A 91 8.98 -19.02 -11.15
N LYS A 92 9.27 -20.24 -10.71
CA LYS A 92 9.54 -20.59 -9.31
C LYS A 92 10.46 -19.51 -8.72
N SER A 93 9.89 -18.62 -7.91
CA SER A 93 10.69 -17.65 -7.18
C SER A 93 11.53 -18.44 -6.18
N THR A 94 12.77 -18.02 -5.99
CA THR A 94 13.57 -18.46 -4.85
C THR A 94 12.84 -17.94 -3.62
N HIS A 95 11.95 -18.76 -3.05
CA HIS A 95 11.11 -18.38 -1.90
C HIS A 95 12.01 -18.18 -0.69
N PHE A 96 12.55 -16.98 -0.53
CA PHE A 96 13.04 -16.52 0.75
C PHE A 96 11.84 -16.31 1.67
N SER A 97 11.96 -16.76 2.92
CA SER A 97 10.94 -16.51 3.94
C SER A 97 10.70 -14.98 4.06
N PRO A 98 9.50 -14.53 4.46
CA PRO A 98 9.23 -13.11 4.65
C PRO A 98 10.27 -12.42 5.56
N ALA A 99 10.75 -13.12 6.58
CA ALA A 99 11.82 -12.66 7.46
C ALA A 99 13.16 -12.45 6.72
N ALA A 100 13.54 -13.38 5.83
CA ALA A 100 14.75 -13.23 5.03
C ALA A 100 14.62 -12.08 4.02
N GLN A 101 13.44 -11.86 3.43
CA GLN A 101 13.18 -10.70 2.57
C GLN A 101 13.30 -9.39 3.35
N LEU A 102 12.74 -9.33 4.56
CA LEU A 102 12.83 -8.14 5.42
C LEU A 102 14.27 -7.83 5.83
N ASN A 103 15.05 -8.82 6.24
CA ASN A 103 16.47 -8.59 6.55
C ASN A 103 17.24 -8.13 5.31
N HIS A 104 17.02 -8.77 4.16
CA HIS A 104 17.64 -8.34 2.91
C HIS A 104 17.27 -6.89 2.54
N TYR A 105 16.02 -6.50 2.76
CA TYR A 105 15.58 -5.12 2.57
C TYR A 105 16.35 -4.15 3.45
N LEU A 106 16.43 -4.43 4.76
CA LEU A 106 17.08 -3.55 5.73
C LEU A 106 18.58 -3.38 5.48
N ASP A 107 19.24 -4.40 4.93
CA ASP A 107 20.66 -4.33 4.56
C ASP A 107 20.90 -3.50 3.28
N ASN A 108 19.87 -3.25 2.46
CA ASN A 108 19.99 -2.63 1.14
C ASN A 108 19.18 -1.32 0.99
N CYS A 109 18.43 -0.91 2.03
CA CYS A 109 17.68 0.35 2.02
C CYS A 109 18.63 1.52 2.30
N ASP A 110 19.14 2.16 1.24
CA ASP A 110 20.14 3.22 1.34
C ASP A 110 19.65 4.52 0.69
N GLY A 111 18.62 5.16 1.23
CA GLY A 111 18.24 6.51 0.80
C GLY A 111 17.59 6.60 -0.59
N GLN A 112 17.31 5.46 -1.24
CA GLN A 112 16.93 5.41 -2.65
C GLN A 112 15.49 5.86 -2.88
N ASN A 113 15.20 6.29 -4.12
CA ASN A 113 13.82 6.58 -4.50
C ASN A 113 12.94 5.34 -4.34
N CYS A 114 11.87 5.49 -3.55
CA CYS A 114 11.00 4.41 -3.14
C CYS A 114 10.40 3.61 -4.33
N LEU A 115 9.90 4.30 -5.37
CA LEU A 115 9.31 3.65 -6.53
C LEU A 115 10.34 2.85 -7.34
N LEU A 116 11.54 3.40 -7.53
CA LEU A 116 12.61 2.72 -8.25
C LEU A 116 13.11 1.49 -7.49
N PHE A 117 13.34 1.62 -6.19
CA PHE A 117 13.80 0.53 -5.33
C PHE A 117 12.84 -0.66 -5.38
N TRP A 118 11.55 -0.42 -5.13
CA TRP A 118 10.55 -1.49 -5.12
C TRP A 118 10.33 -2.06 -6.53
N GLY A 119 10.38 -1.22 -7.57
CA GLY A 119 10.31 -1.67 -8.96
C GLY A 119 11.43 -2.64 -9.35
N MET A 120 12.66 -2.37 -8.90
CA MET A 120 13.83 -3.22 -9.17
C MET A 120 13.87 -4.50 -8.34
N ASN A 121 13.30 -4.49 -7.13
CA ASN A 121 13.40 -5.60 -6.18
C ASN A 121 12.12 -6.45 -6.03
N LYS A 122 11.07 -6.16 -6.81
CA LYS A 122 9.78 -6.88 -6.75
C LYS A 122 9.90 -8.41 -6.86
N GLU A 123 10.85 -8.91 -7.66
CA GLU A 123 11.04 -10.35 -7.86
C GLU A 123 11.86 -11.01 -6.75
N LYS A 124 12.74 -10.25 -6.10
CA LYS A 124 13.59 -10.74 -5.01
C LYS A 124 12.85 -10.78 -3.68
N MET A 125 11.92 -9.83 -3.49
CA MET A 125 11.18 -9.65 -2.24
C MET A 125 9.66 -9.59 -2.51
N PRO A 126 9.06 -10.64 -3.08
CA PRO A 126 7.67 -10.58 -3.56
C PRO A 126 6.65 -10.37 -2.44
N SER A 127 6.81 -11.01 -1.28
CA SER A 127 5.88 -10.87 -0.16
C SER A 127 5.97 -9.47 0.44
N LEU A 128 7.18 -8.94 0.59
CA LEU A 128 7.40 -7.60 1.14
C LEU A 128 6.93 -6.51 0.16
N PHE A 129 7.18 -6.69 -1.14
CA PHE A 129 6.76 -5.76 -2.19
C PHE A 129 5.24 -5.55 -2.19
N GLN A 130 4.44 -6.59 -1.99
CA GLN A 130 2.98 -6.47 -1.95
C GLN A 130 2.51 -5.58 -0.79
N ILE A 131 3.11 -5.73 0.38
CA ILE A 131 2.80 -4.89 1.55
C ILE A 131 3.24 -3.46 1.27
N ALA A 132 4.47 -3.27 0.78
CA ALA A 132 5.01 -1.95 0.45
C ALA A 132 4.08 -1.19 -0.50
N MET A 133 3.63 -1.82 -1.59
CA MET A 133 2.70 -1.18 -2.53
C MET A 133 1.35 -0.82 -1.90
N ARG A 134 0.83 -1.62 -0.97
CA ARG A 134 -0.42 -1.31 -0.26
C ARG A 134 -0.25 -0.12 0.68
N VAL A 135 0.76 -0.16 1.56
CA VAL A 135 0.93 0.87 2.59
C VAL A 135 1.41 2.20 2.01
N LEU A 136 2.30 2.18 1.01
CA LEU A 136 2.84 3.38 0.38
C LEU A 136 1.86 4.04 -0.60
N ALA A 137 0.80 3.34 -1.03
CA ALA A 137 -0.27 3.92 -1.84
C ALA A 137 -1.22 4.80 -1.00
N VAL A 138 -1.17 4.71 0.33
CA VAL A 138 -2.01 5.54 1.21
C VAL A 138 -1.52 6.98 1.15
N PRO A 139 -2.35 7.93 0.71
CA PRO A 139 -1.95 9.33 0.66
C PRO A 139 -1.79 9.89 2.07
N ALA A 140 -0.75 10.68 2.30
CA ALA A 140 -0.49 11.30 3.60
C ALA A 140 -1.50 12.39 4.00
N SER A 141 -2.41 12.80 3.10
CA SER A 141 -3.41 13.83 3.36
C SER A 141 -4.66 13.66 2.50
N SER A 142 -5.73 14.38 2.86
CA SER A 142 -6.97 14.51 2.09
C SER A 142 -6.84 15.35 0.81
N ALA A 143 -5.69 15.98 0.56
CA ALA A 143 -5.50 16.90 -0.57
C ALA A 143 -5.89 16.31 -1.95
N PRO A 144 -5.61 15.02 -2.27
CA PRO A 144 -6.07 14.42 -3.52
C PRO A 144 -7.61 14.39 -3.61
N VAL A 145 -8.29 14.10 -2.51
CA VAL A 145 -9.75 14.04 -2.42
C VAL A 145 -10.36 15.44 -2.52
N GLU A 146 -9.78 16.41 -1.81
CA GLU A 146 -10.20 17.82 -1.88
C GLU A 146 -10.07 18.38 -3.30
N ARG A 147 -9.02 17.98 -4.03
CA ARG A 147 -8.85 18.36 -5.44
C ARG A 147 -9.99 17.80 -6.31
N VAL A 148 -10.42 16.56 -6.09
CA VAL A 148 -11.58 15.97 -6.79
C VAL A 148 -12.85 16.76 -6.48
N PHE A 149 -13.10 17.10 -5.22
CA PHE A 149 -14.27 17.91 -4.83
C PHE A 149 -14.21 19.33 -5.38
N SER A 150 -13.03 19.94 -5.44
CA SER A 150 -12.84 21.25 -6.06
C SER A 150 -13.23 21.23 -7.54
N HIS A 151 -12.76 20.23 -8.30
CA HIS A 151 -13.19 20.04 -9.69
C HIS A 151 -14.70 19.82 -9.81
N GLY A 152 -15.28 19.00 -8.93
CA GLY A 152 -16.73 18.79 -8.86
C GLY A 152 -17.49 20.10 -8.63
N GLY A 153 -17.03 20.94 -7.70
CA GLY A 153 -17.63 22.25 -7.44
C GLY A 153 -17.56 23.21 -8.64
N ILE A 154 -16.48 23.16 -9.42
CA ILE A 154 -16.37 23.92 -10.68
C ILE A 154 -17.36 23.42 -11.73
N ILE A 155 -17.59 22.11 -11.82
CA ILE A 155 -18.53 21.50 -12.77
C ILE A 155 -19.98 21.82 -12.38
N MET A 156 -20.31 21.77 -11.09
CA MET A 156 -21.66 22.01 -10.52
C MET A 156 -22.04 23.50 -10.35
N ARG A 157 -21.38 24.44 -11.05
CA ARG A 157 -21.71 25.87 -10.92
C ARG A 157 -23.22 26.12 -11.08
N PRO A 158 -23.81 27.17 -10.45
CA PRO A 158 -25.25 27.39 -10.41
C PRO A 158 -25.97 27.48 -11.78
N HIS A 159 -25.22 27.71 -12.87
CA HIS A 159 -25.76 27.74 -14.23
C HIS A 159 -25.77 26.36 -14.93
N ARG A 160 -25.15 25.34 -14.31
CA ARG A 160 -25.10 23.92 -14.76
C ARG A 160 -25.77 22.97 -13.75
N SER A 161 -26.75 23.46 -13.00
CA SER A 161 -27.39 22.74 -11.88
C SER A 161 -28.30 21.57 -12.29
N GLN A 162 -28.52 21.33 -13.59
CA GLN A 162 -29.39 20.25 -14.08
C GLN A 162 -28.63 18.95 -14.42
N LEU A 163 -27.46 18.74 -13.82
CA LEU A 163 -26.71 17.49 -14.00
C LEU A 163 -27.20 16.44 -13.02
N SER A 164 -27.45 15.22 -13.52
CA SER A 164 -27.65 14.07 -12.63
C SER A 164 -26.33 13.67 -11.95
N ALA A 165 -26.42 13.01 -10.80
CA ALA A 165 -25.26 12.53 -10.06
C ALA A 165 -24.34 11.63 -10.91
N ILE A 166 -24.94 10.80 -11.79
CA ILE A 166 -24.21 9.91 -12.70
C ILE A 166 -23.40 10.72 -13.73
N VAL A 167 -24.02 11.73 -14.35
CA VAL A 167 -23.33 12.57 -15.34
C VAL A 167 -22.21 13.36 -14.68
N LEU A 168 -22.45 13.90 -13.47
CA LEU A 168 -21.43 14.60 -12.70
C LEU A 168 -20.23 13.68 -12.37
N ALA A 169 -20.50 12.46 -11.88
CA ALA A 169 -19.44 11.49 -11.58
C ALA A 169 -18.60 11.17 -12.82
N ASN A 170 -19.24 10.95 -13.97
CA ASN A 170 -18.54 10.70 -15.23
C ASN A 170 -17.70 11.91 -15.69
N LEU A 171 -18.21 13.13 -15.55
CA LEU A 171 -17.47 14.35 -15.87
C LEU A 171 -16.24 14.53 -14.96
N ILE A 172 -16.40 14.29 -13.66
CA ILE A 172 -15.29 14.32 -12.69
C ILE A 172 -14.25 13.25 -13.05
N PHE A 173 -14.69 12.02 -13.37
CA PHE A 173 -13.81 10.94 -13.80
C PHE A 173 -12.99 11.34 -15.03
N CYS A 174 -13.64 11.83 -16.08
CA CYS A 174 -12.95 12.30 -17.28
C CYS A 174 -11.97 13.44 -16.98
N LYS A 175 -12.34 14.36 -16.07
CA LYS A 175 -11.49 15.48 -15.68
C LYS A 175 -10.27 15.07 -14.86
N CYS A 176 -10.39 14.04 -14.03
CA CYS A 176 -9.29 13.56 -13.19
C CYS A 176 -8.33 12.62 -13.92
N ASN A 177 -8.74 12.05 -15.06
CA ASN A 177 -7.95 11.11 -15.86
C ASN A 177 -7.56 11.68 -17.25
N THR A 178 -7.62 12.99 -17.44
CA THR A 178 -7.19 13.62 -18.69
C THR A 178 -5.66 13.73 -18.72
N PHE A 179 -5.03 13.16 -19.76
CA PHE A 179 -3.58 13.22 -20.02
C PHE A 179 -3.19 14.53 -20.70
#